data_AF-A0A1H8PPL6-F1
#
_entry.id   AF-A0A1H8PPL6-F1
#
_cell.length_a   1.000
_cell.length_b   1.000
_cell.length_c   1.000
_cell.angle_alpha   90.00
_cell.angle_beta   90.00
_cell.angle_gamma   90.00
#
_symmetry.space_group_name_H-M   'P 1'
#
loop_
_entity.id
_entity.type
_entity.pdbx_description
1 polymer ?
#
loop_
_entity_poly.entity_id
_entity_poly.type
_entity_poly.pdbx_seq_one_letter_code
_entity_poly.pdbx_strand_id
1 'polypeptide(L)'
;MPNEQEADMANDLTEGQWKVLLAVEAFMHENLYPPTRAELAELLGMASHNGPQEHLVALEKKGYVKLIPGTARGIQVLRSSS
;
A
#
# COMPACT_ATOMS: atom_id res chain seq x y z
N MET A 1 5.18 -23.15 2.74
CA MET A 1 4.25 -22.80 3.83
C MET A 1 4.20 -21.28 3.82
N PRO A 2 3.02 -20.63 3.72
CA PRO A 2 2.97 -19.18 3.82
C PRO A 2 3.47 -18.79 5.21
N ASN A 3 4.27 -17.74 5.27
CA ASN A 3 4.96 -17.29 6.47
C ASN A 3 3.89 -16.86 7.51
N GLU A 4 4.08 -17.13 8.80
CA GLU A 4 3.11 -16.77 9.86
C GLU A 4 2.79 -15.26 9.87
N GLN A 5 3.69 -14.45 9.29
CA GLN A 5 3.52 -13.03 9.08
C GLN A 5 2.45 -12.68 8.03
N GLU A 6 2.33 -13.46 6.94
CA GLU A 6 1.31 -13.22 5.90
C GLU A 6 -0.11 -13.43 6.45
N ALA A 7 -0.29 -14.37 7.37
CA ALA A 7 -1.57 -14.67 8.01
C ALA A 7 -2.01 -13.57 8.99
N ASP A 8 -1.06 -12.98 9.73
CA ASP A 8 -1.32 -11.84 10.63
C ASP A 8 -1.74 -10.60 9.81
N MET A 9 -1.04 -10.32 8.72
CA MET A 9 -1.39 -9.21 7.81
C MET A 9 -2.77 -9.39 7.15
N ALA A 10 -3.11 -10.61 6.73
CA ALA A 10 -4.39 -10.92 6.11
C ALA A 10 -5.57 -10.80 7.10
N ASN A 11 -5.33 -11.01 8.39
CA ASN A 11 -6.35 -10.85 9.43
C ASN A 11 -6.49 -9.38 9.89
N ASP A 12 -5.42 -8.60 9.80
CA ASP A 12 -5.41 -7.20 10.20
C ASP A 12 -5.93 -6.27 9.08
N LEU A 13 -5.72 -6.59 7.80
CA LEU A 13 -6.01 -5.72 6.67
C LEU A 13 -7.33 -6.09 5.97
N THR A 14 -8.09 -5.06 5.55
CA THR A 14 -9.25 -5.30 4.67
C THR A 14 -8.79 -5.57 3.23
N GLU A 15 -9.62 -6.23 2.41
CA GLU A 15 -9.28 -6.52 1.01
C GLU A 15 -8.79 -5.30 0.22
N GLY A 16 -9.36 -4.11 0.48
CA GLY A 16 -8.92 -2.86 -0.15
C GLY A 16 -7.53 -2.40 0.33
N GLN A 17 -7.24 -2.55 1.62
CA GLN A 17 -5.93 -2.21 2.18
C GLN A 17 -4.84 -3.19 1.70
N TRP A 18 -5.17 -4.48 1.66
CA TRP A 18 -4.27 -5.50 1.16
C TRP A 18 -3.94 -5.30 -0.33
N LYS A 19 -4.94 -5.00 -1.16
CA LYS A 19 -4.73 -4.66 -2.58
C LYS A 19 -3.82 -3.46 -2.77
N VAL A 20 -3.98 -2.41 -1.97
CA VAL A 20 -3.09 -1.24 -2.01
C VAL A 20 -1.66 -1.61 -1.63
N LEU A 21 -1.48 -2.37 -0.55
CA LEU A 21 -0.16 -2.82 -0.12
C LEU A 21 0.53 -3.65 -1.21
N LEU A 22 -0.19 -4.62 -1.78
CA LEU A 22 0.31 -5.49 -2.84
C LEU A 22 0.66 -4.70 -4.11
N ALA A 23 -0.17 -3.73 -4.49
CA ALA A 23 0.11 -2.86 -5.64
C ALA A 23 1.36 -2.01 -5.40
N VAL A 24 1.55 -1.50 -4.18
CA VAL A 24 2.76 -0.77 -3.79
C VAL A 24 4.00 -1.67 -3.84
N GLU A 25 3.93 -2.87 -3.28
CA GLU A 25 5.04 -3.83 -3.29
C GLU A 25 5.40 -4.26 -4.71
N ALA A 26 4.42 -4.66 -5.52
CA ALA A 26 4.62 -5.04 -6.92
C ALA A 26 5.26 -3.90 -7.72
N PHE A 27 4.73 -2.69 -7.56
CA PHE A 27 5.27 -1.52 -8.27
C PHE A 27 6.70 -1.20 -7.84
N MET A 28 7.03 -1.28 -6.55
CA MET A 28 8.39 -1.08 -6.06
C MET A 28 9.34 -2.18 -6.54
N HIS A 29 8.87 -3.42 -6.62
CA HIS A 29 9.66 -4.54 -7.14
C HIS A 29 9.99 -4.35 -8.63
N GLU A 30 9.07 -3.80 -9.42
CA GLU A 30 9.26 -3.54 -10.85
C GLU A 30 10.05 -2.25 -11.14
N ASN A 31 9.73 -1.16 -10.45
CA ASN A 31 10.24 0.18 -10.77
C ASN A 31 11.41 0.63 -9.89
N LEU A 32 11.68 -0.06 -8.77
CA LEU A 32 12.67 0.30 -7.75
C LEU A 32 12.42 1.65 -7.05
N TYR A 33 11.23 2.22 -7.21
CA TYR A 33 10.78 3.42 -6.51
C TYR A 33 9.31 3.30 -6.07
N PRO A 34 8.92 3.96 -4.98
CA PRO A 34 7.55 3.90 -4.50
C PRO A 34 6.58 4.58 -5.47
N PRO A 35 5.40 3.99 -5.71
CA PRO A 35 4.38 4.63 -6.52
C PRO A 35 3.82 5.88 -5.82
N THR A 36 3.17 6.70 -6.61
CA THR A 36 2.37 7.82 -6.14
C THR A 36 0.93 7.39 -5.84
N ARG A 37 0.19 8.26 -5.13
CA ARG A 37 -1.24 8.04 -4.86
C ARG A 37 -2.06 7.95 -6.15
N ALA A 38 -1.68 8.72 -7.17
CA ALA A 38 -2.34 8.71 -8.48
C ALA A 38 -2.08 7.39 -9.22
N GLU A 39 -0.84 6.91 -9.22
CA GLU A 39 -0.48 5.61 -9.83
C GLU A 39 -1.23 4.46 -9.16
N LEU A 40 -1.38 4.48 -7.82
CA LEU A 40 -2.19 3.48 -7.13
C LEU A 40 -3.66 3.55 -7.50
N ALA A 41 -4.22 4.74 -7.75
CA ALA A 41 -5.59 4.90 -8.22
C ALA A 41 -5.77 4.28 -9.60
N GLU A 42 -4.82 4.52 -10.50
CA GLU A 42 -4.81 3.93 -11.84
C GLU A 42 -4.62 2.42 -11.82
N LEU A 43 -3.65 1.91 -11.05
CA LEU A 43 -3.37 0.47 -10.92
C LEU A 43 -4.57 -0.30 -10.37
N LEU A 44 -5.31 0.29 -9.44
CA LEU A 44 -6.47 -0.33 -8.81
C LEU A 44 -7.77 -0.07 -9.59
N GLY A 45 -7.72 0.68 -10.69
CA GLY A 45 -8.89 1.04 -11.50
C GLY A 45 -9.95 1.81 -10.72
N MET A 46 -9.56 2.54 -9.66
CA MET A 46 -10.50 3.30 -8.84
C MET A 46 -10.89 4.58 -9.57
N ALA A 47 -12.20 4.75 -9.83
CA ALA A 47 -12.74 5.93 -10.50
C ALA A 47 -12.52 7.25 -9.74
N SER A 48 -12.13 7.19 -8.46
CA SER A 48 -11.83 8.36 -7.64
C SER A 48 -10.48 8.21 -6.95
N HIS A 49 -9.62 9.23 -7.11
CA HIS A 49 -8.29 9.34 -6.50
C HIS A 49 -8.30 9.22 -4.96
N ASN A 50 -9.45 9.38 -4.32
CA ASN A 50 -9.58 9.27 -2.87
C ASN A 50 -9.50 7.82 -2.35
N GLY A 51 -9.87 6.82 -3.15
CA GLY A 51 -9.93 5.43 -2.69
C GLY A 51 -8.58 4.90 -2.17
N PRO A 52 -7.47 5.02 -2.94
CA PRO A 52 -6.16 4.61 -2.46
C PRO A 52 -5.69 5.45 -1.27
N GLN A 53 -6.01 6.76 -1.26
CA GLN A 53 -5.63 7.63 -0.16
C GLN A 53 -6.28 7.20 1.16
N GLU A 54 -7.56 6.85 1.18
CA GLU A 54 -8.24 6.38 2.39
C GLU A 54 -7.63 5.10 2.93
N HIS A 55 -7.33 4.15 2.04
CA HIS A 55 -6.67 2.89 2.42
C HIS A 55 -5.24 3.12 2.91
N LEU A 56 -4.47 4.00 2.25
CA LEU A 56 -3.11 4.36 2.66
C LEU A 56 -3.08 5.02 4.05
N VAL A 57 -4.03 5.91 4.35
CA VAL A 57 -4.14 6.52 5.69
C VAL A 57 -4.50 5.47 6.74
N ALA A 58 -5.35 4.50 6.41
CA ALA A 58 -5.66 3.40 7.32
C ALA A 58 -4.45 2.48 7.55
N LEU A 59 -3.70 2.16 6.49
CA LEU A 59 -2.44 1.42 6.56
C LEU A 59 -1.39 2.16 7.40
N GLU A 60 -1.31 3.49 7.26
CA GLU A 60 -0.40 4.32 8.05
C GLU A 60 -0.76 4.32 9.52
N LYS A 61 -2.05 4.48 9.85
CA LYS A 61 -2.54 4.38 11.23
C LYS A 61 -2.22 3.02 11.87
N LYS A 62 -2.19 1.96 11.07
CA LYS A 62 -1.82 0.61 11.51
C LYS A 62 -0.31 0.35 11.53
N GLY A 63 0.50 1.28 11.00
CA GLY A 63 1.97 1.17 10.96
C GLY A 63 2.52 0.28 9.83
N TYR A 64 1.71 -0.03 8.82
CA TYR A 64 2.14 -0.84 7.67
C TYR A 64 2.88 -0.01 6.62
N VAL A 65 2.43 1.23 6.42
CA VAL A 65 3.04 2.20 5.50
C VAL A 65 3.26 3.53 6.20
N LYS A 66 4.04 4.41 5.61
CA LYS A 66 4.25 5.78 6.07
C LYS A 66 4.06 6.72 4.90
N LEU A 67 3.27 7.77 5.09
CA LEU A 67 3.02 8.78 4.06
C LEU A 67 3.80 10.05 4.43
N ILE A 68 4.76 10.41 3.60
CA ILE A 68 5.51 11.66 3.76
C ILE A 68 4.73 12.79 3.10
N PRO A 69 4.19 13.76 3.86
CA PRO A 69 3.50 14.91 3.29
C PRO A 69 4.47 15.77 2.47
N GLY A 70 3.98 16.35 1.37
CA GLY A 70 4.77 17.22 0.49
C GLY A 70 5.58 16.50 -0.60
N THR A 71 5.50 15.17 -0.70
CA THR A 71 6.12 14.40 -1.80
C THR A 71 5.10 13.45 -2.43
N ALA A 72 4.93 13.50 -3.74
CA ALA A 72 4.01 12.62 -4.47
C ALA A 72 4.40 11.13 -4.29
N ARG A 73 5.71 10.85 -4.27
CA ARG A 73 6.34 9.53 -4.02
C ARG A 73 6.77 9.35 -2.56
N GLY A 74 6.00 9.90 -1.63
CA GLY A 74 6.28 9.83 -0.20
C GLY A 74 5.78 8.54 0.46
N ILE A 75 5.38 7.52 -0.30
CA ILE A 75 4.83 6.27 0.25
C ILE A 75 6.00 5.36 0.61
N GLN A 76 6.11 5.00 1.88
CA GLN A 76 7.14 4.08 2.35
C GLN A 76 6.48 2.87 3.00
N VAL A 77 6.71 1.68 2.45
CA VAL A 77 6.26 0.43 3.09
C VAL A 77 7.18 0.17 4.28
N LEU A 78 6.59 0.08 5.48
CA LEU A 78 7.30 -0.22 6.72
C LEU A 78 7.26 -1.72 7.03
N ARG A 79 6.15 -2.37 6.68
CA ARG A 79 5.94 -3.79 6.89
C ARG A 79 5.66 -4.44 5.53
N SER A 80 6.70 -5.04 4.97
CA SER A 80 6.61 -5.85 3.76
C SER A 80 6.37 -7.31 4.14
N SER A 81 5.71 -8.06 3.25
CA SER A 81 5.45 -9.50 3.42
C SER A 81 6.69 -10.39 3.26
N SER A 82 7.86 -9.80 2.99
CA SER A 82 9.11 -10.47 2.63
C SER A 82 9.97 -10.92 3.81
#